data_AF-A0AAW1NPY5-F1
#
_entry.id   AF-A0AAW1NPY5-F1
#
_cell.length_a   1.000
_cell.length_b   1.000
_cell.length_c   1.000
_cell.angle_alpha   90.00
_cell.angle_beta   90.00
_cell.angle_gamma   90.00
#
_symmetry.space_group_name_H-M   'P 1'
#
loop_
_entity.id
_entity.type
_entity.pdbx_description
1 polymer ?
#
loop_
_entity_poly.entity_id
_entity_poly.type
_entity_poly.pdbx_seq_one_letter_code
_entity_poly.pdbx_strand_id
1 'polypeptide(L)'
;MPEPPWLQPLARVRDSELRASSSLGQGSGRSRELKLTFPEDRFLQSYLDRHPETRLQPVDLSSFRAPRARQFAWRQLDLVSAGLPRNRARELLEQHYKLPNSPKAVKQPDVLTAVQREEEQILLEAMERLRLAPSQEQ
;
A
#
# COMPACT_ATOMS: atom_id res chain seq x y z
N MET A 1 -7.03 43.10 42.17
CA MET A 1 -7.65 41.88 41.61
C MET A 1 -6.69 40.72 41.85
N PRO A 2 -7.08 39.68 42.60
CA PRO A 2 -6.21 38.52 42.80
C PRO A 2 -6.06 37.74 41.49
N GLU A 3 -4.85 37.23 41.27
CA GLU A 3 -4.52 36.42 40.10
C GLU A 3 -5.22 35.05 40.16
N PRO A 4 -5.76 34.55 39.04
CA PRO A 4 -6.50 33.30 39.07
C PRO A 4 -5.56 32.07 39.22
N PRO A 5 -5.97 31.02 39.96
CA PRO A 5 -5.11 29.91 40.35
C PRO A 5 -4.62 29.05 39.17
N TRP A 6 -5.28 29.11 38.02
CA TRP A 6 -4.87 28.42 36.80
C TRP A 6 -3.72 29.11 36.06
N LEU A 7 -3.35 30.35 36.44
CA LEU A 7 -2.24 31.07 35.82
C LEU A 7 -0.86 30.59 36.32
N GLN A 8 -0.79 30.08 37.56
CA GLN A 8 0.46 29.65 38.19
C GLN A 8 1.12 28.45 37.49
N PRO A 9 0.39 27.40 37.06
CA PRO A 9 0.97 26.31 36.29
C PRO A 9 1.47 26.76 34.90
N LEU A 10 0.74 27.68 34.25
CA LEU A 10 1.09 28.22 32.93
C LEU A 10 2.35 29.08 32.97
N ALA A 11 2.54 29.88 34.03
CA ALA A 11 3.76 30.66 34.24
C ALA A 11 5.00 29.74 34.34
N ARG A 12 4.89 28.63 35.07
CA ARG A 12 5.97 27.63 35.20
C ARG A 12 6.36 26.98 33.87
N VAL A 13 5.39 26.70 33.00
CA VAL A 13 5.66 26.11 31.67
C VAL A 13 6.33 27.14 30.75
N ARG A 14 5.85 28.38 30.75
CA ARG A 14 6.43 29.46 29.92
C ARG A 14 7.89 29.74 30.24
N ASP A 15 8.26 29.75 31.52
CA ASP A 15 9.65 30.00 31.92
C ASP A 15 10.59 28.90 31.42
N SER A 16 10.12 27.65 31.31
CA SER A 16 10.91 26.53 30.77
C SER A 16 11.12 26.62 29.25
N GLU A 17 10.11 27.08 28.50
CA GLU A 17 10.21 27.28 27.06
C GLU A 17 11.03 28.52 26.70
N LEU A 18 10.91 29.61 27.48
CA LEU A 18 11.65 30.86 27.27
C LEU A 18 13.14 30.71 27.60
N ARG A 19 13.51 29.88 28.59
CA ARG A 19 14.91 29.55 28.86
C ARG A 19 15.52 28.69 27.74
N ALA A 20 14.76 27.76 27.16
CA ALA A 20 15.19 26.94 26.04
C ALA A 20 15.31 27.74 24.72
N SER A 21 14.44 28.74 24.53
CA SER A 21 14.45 29.59 23.33
C SER A 21 15.42 30.77 23.41
N SER A 22 15.84 31.19 24.60
CA SER A 22 16.89 32.21 24.77
C SER A 22 18.31 31.68 24.51
N SER A 23 18.51 30.35 24.43
CA SER A 23 19.78 29.76 23.98
C SER A 23 19.84 29.51 22.47
N LEU A 24 18.74 29.70 21.72
CA LEU A 24 18.82 29.75 20.27
C LEU A 24 19.26 31.16 19.88
N GLY A 25 20.57 31.28 19.63
CA GLY A 25 21.18 32.51 19.16
C GLY A 25 20.42 33.14 17.99
N GLN A 26 20.47 34.46 17.94
CA GLN A 26 20.16 35.27 16.76
C GLN A 26 21.12 34.90 15.62
N GLY A 27 20.93 33.75 15.01
CA GLY A 27 21.58 33.34 13.78
C GLY A 27 20.69 33.74 12.61
N SER A 28 21.16 34.69 11.79
CA SER A 28 20.63 34.81 10.45
C SER A 28 20.88 33.48 9.73
N GLY A 29 19.83 32.75 9.36
CA GLY A 29 20.05 31.43 8.81
C GLY A 29 18.76 30.70 8.57
N ARG A 30 18.50 30.42 7.30
CA ARG A 30 17.45 29.51 6.82
C ARG A 30 17.35 28.32 7.79
N SER A 31 16.20 28.12 8.41
CA SER A 31 15.92 26.93 9.20
C SER A 31 16.32 25.71 8.36
N ARG A 32 17.43 25.07 8.72
CA ARG A 32 17.82 23.79 8.13
C ARG A 32 16.89 22.77 8.75
N GLU A 33 15.72 22.60 8.15
CA GLU A 33 14.84 21.49 8.46
C GLU A 33 15.65 20.20 8.34
N LEU A 34 15.77 19.47 9.45
CA LEU A 34 16.47 18.20 9.47
C LEU A 34 15.65 17.21 8.66
N LYS A 35 16.16 16.85 7.47
CA LYS A 35 15.52 15.84 6.63
C LYS A 35 15.68 14.48 7.31
N LEU A 36 14.57 13.95 7.83
CA LEU A 36 14.49 12.57 8.32
C LEU A 36 14.70 11.62 7.14
N THR A 37 15.76 10.82 7.19
CA THR A 37 16.07 9.81 6.18
C THR A 37 16.21 8.44 6.84
N PHE A 38 15.70 7.43 6.15
CA PHE A 38 15.76 6.05 6.59
C PHE A 38 16.72 5.24 5.70
N PRO A 39 17.36 4.18 6.23
CA PRO A 39 18.28 3.35 5.46
C PRO A 39 17.60 2.66 4.26
N GLU A 40 16.32 2.32 4.37
CA GLU A 40 15.54 1.70 3.31
C GLU A 40 15.20 2.64 2.13
N ASP A 41 15.26 3.97 2.33
CA ASP A 41 14.80 4.96 1.34
C ASP A 41 15.56 4.83 0.01
N ARG A 42 16.85 4.47 0.07
CA ARG A 42 17.70 4.25 -1.12
C ARG A 42 17.26 3.04 -1.94
N PHE A 43 16.71 2.02 -1.29
CA PHE A 43 16.19 0.82 -1.96
C PHE A 43 14.79 1.07 -2.51
N LEU A 44 13.97 1.80 -1.75
CA LEU A 44 12.64 2.23 -2.18
C LEU A 44 12.70 3.07 -3.46
N GLN A 45 13.60 4.05 -3.52
CA GLN A 45 13.76 4.89 -4.71
C GLN A 45 14.19 4.05 -5.92
N SER A 46 15.18 3.17 -5.77
CA SER A 46 15.60 2.24 -6.82
C SER A 46 14.49 1.30 -7.29
N TYR A 47 13.55 0.93 -6.40
CA TYR A 47 12.40 0.11 -6.76
C TYR A 47 11.37 0.90 -7.56
N LEU A 48 11.03 2.12 -7.12
CA LEU A 48 10.06 2.99 -7.78
C LEU A 48 10.53 3.46 -9.17
N ASP A 49 11.84 3.61 -9.37
CA ASP A 49 12.40 3.97 -10.68
C ASP A 49 12.28 2.82 -11.70
N ARG A 50 12.25 1.57 -11.21
CA ARG A 50 12.08 0.36 -12.04
C ARG A 50 10.63 -0.02 -12.26
N HIS A 51 9.79 0.25 -11.25
CA HIS A 51 8.38 -0.08 -11.21
C HIS A 51 7.54 1.19 -11.05
N PRO A 52 7.54 2.11 -12.03
CA PRO A 52 6.79 3.36 -11.95
C PRO A 52 5.29 3.13 -11.75
N GLU A 53 4.74 2.00 -12.22
CA GLU A 53 3.36 1.58 -12.01
C GLU A 53 2.98 1.45 -10.53
N THR A 54 3.96 1.21 -9.65
CA THR A 54 3.71 1.09 -8.21
C THR A 54 3.30 2.43 -7.59
N ARG A 55 3.66 3.56 -8.21
CA ARG A 55 3.26 4.90 -7.75
C ARG A 55 1.76 5.13 -7.87
N LEU A 56 1.09 4.39 -8.76
CA LEU A 56 -0.35 4.47 -8.98
C LEU A 56 -1.15 3.51 -8.08
N GLN A 57 -0.47 2.67 -7.30
CA GLN A 57 -1.16 1.74 -6.41
C GLN A 57 -1.79 2.48 -5.23
N PRO A 58 -3.07 2.22 -4.92
CA PRO A 58 -3.71 2.82 -3.76
C PRO A 58 -3.00 2.35 -2.49
N VAL A 59 -2.65 3.31 -1.64
CA VAL A 59 -2.08 3.04 -0.32
C VAL A 59 -3.19 3.21 0.70
N ASP A 60 -3.47 2.13 1.42
CA ASP A 60 -4.36 2.17 2.57
C ASP A 60 -3.63 2.76 3.77
N LEU A 61 -3.93 4.02 4.09
CA LEU A 61 -3.34 4.73 5.23
C LEU A 61 -3.91 4.27 6.58
N SER A 62 -5.02 3.54 6.58
CA SER A 62 -5.62 2.99 7.80
C SER A 62 -5.03 1.64 8.20
N SER A 63 -4.32 0.98 7.28
CA SER A 63 -3.69 -0.31 7.54
C SER A 63 -2.31 -0.15 8.18
N PHE A 64 -2.01 -1.02 9.15
CA PHE A 64 -0.64 -1.22 9.63
C PHE A 64 0.26 -1.95 8.62
N ARG A 65 -0.30 -2.43 7.50
CA ARG A 65 0.46 -3.13 6.47
C ARG A 65 1.19 -2.13 5.59
N ALA A 66 2.53 -2.21 5.59
CA ALA A 66 3.35 -1.37 4.73
C ALA A 66 3.05 -1.61 3.23
N PRO A 67 3.18 -0.60 2.35
CA PRO A 67 3.06 -0.77 0.91
C PRO A 67 4.05 -1.78 0.35
N ARG A 68 3.72 -2.41 -0.79
CA ARG A 68 4.57 -3.43 -1.44
C ARG A 68 6.00 -2.93 -1.67
N ALA A 69 6.14 -1.69 -2.14
CA ALA A 69 7.45 -1.09 -2.37
C ALA A 69 8.30 -1.00 -1.09
N ARG A 70 7.68 -0.68 0.06
CA ARG A 70 8.37 -0.61 1.35
C ARG A 70 8.69 -2.01 1.89
N GLN A 71 7.78 -2.97 1.72
CA GLN A 71 8.07 -4.38 2.05
C GLN A 71 9.27 -4.90 1.26
N PHE A 72 9.33 -4.61 -0.05
CA PHE A 72 10.47 -4.97 -0.89
C PHE A 72 11.77 -4.33 -0.39
N ALA A 73 11.75 -3.02 -0.08
CA ALA A 73 12.91 -2.30 0.41
C ALA A 73 13.44 -2.86 1.75
N TRP A 74 12.56 -3.18 2.70
CA TRP A 74 12.94 -3.82 3.96
C TRP A 74 13.57 -5.19 3.74
N ARG A 75 12.96 -6.04 2.92
CA ARG A 75 13.55 -7.36 2.60
C ARG A 75 14.90 -7.23 1.91
N GLN A 76 15.07 -6.23 1.06
CA GLN A 76 16.36 -5.99 0.42
C GLN A 76 17.40 -5.51 1.42
N LEU A 77 17.02 -4.64 2.35
CA LEU A 77 17.87 -4.19 3.45
C LEU A 77 18.29 -5.38 4.34
N ASP A 78 17.37 -6.29 4.68
CA ASP A 78 17.66 -7.49 5.47
C ASP A 78 18.74 -8.35 4.78
N LEU A 79 18.58 -8.63 3.49
CA LEU A 79 19.55 -9.42 2.72
C LEU A 79 20.91 -8.72 2.62
N VAL A 80 20.92 -7.40 2.43
CA VAL A 80 22.16 -6.63 2.38
C VAL A 80 22.85 -6.61 3.75
N SER A 81 22.09 -6.49 4.83
CA SER A 81 22.62 -6.55 6.20
C SER A 81 23.20 -7.92 6.53
N ALA A 82 22.68 -8.99 5.92
CA ALA A 82 23.23 -10.34 6.00
C ALA A 82 24.50 -10.56 5.15
N GLY A 83 25.01 -9.52 4.48
CA GLY A 83 26.25 -9.56 3.70
C GLY A 83 26.06 -9.86 2.20
N LEU A 84 24.82 -9.95 1.70
CA LEU A 84 24.59 -10.13 0.28
C LEU A 84 24.84 -8.82 -0.49
N PRO A 85 25.51 -8.86 -1.67
CA PRO A 85 25.68 -7.65 -2.46
C PRO A 85 24.32 -7.14 -2.95
N ARG A 86 24.14 -5.81 -2.93
CA ARG A 86 22.88 -5.11 -3.23
C ARG A 86 22.19 -5.59 -4.50
N ASN A 87 22.96 -5.79 -5.58
CA ASN A 87 22.42 -6.22 -6.87
C ASN A 87 21.87 -7.64 -6.80
N ARG A 88 22.57 -8.54 -6.10
CA ARG A 88 22.15 -9.94 -5.94
C ARG A 88 20.93 -10.05 -5.03
N ALA A 89 20.92 -9.32 -3.92
CA ALA A 89 19.76 -9.22 -3.04
C ALA A 89 18.51 -8.77 -3.80
N ARG A 90 18.68 -7.77 -4.68
CA ARG A 90 17.60 -7.28 -5.54
C ARG A 90 17.11 -8.36 -6.52
N GLU A 91 18.02 -9.02 -7.25
CA GLU A 91 17.65 -10.04 -8.24
C GLU A 91 16.87 -11.18 -7.59
N LEU A 92 17.31 -11.66 -6.43
CA LEU A 92 16.61 -12.69 -5.67
C LEU A 92 15.21 -12.22 -5.27
N LEU A 93 15.10 -10.99 -4.78
CA LEU A 93 13.79 -10.44 -4.42
C LEU A 93 12.90 -10.20 -5.63
N GLU A 94 13.44 -9.73 -6.76
CA GLU A 94 12.67 -9.58 -7.99
C GLU A 94 12.16 -10.93 -8.48
N GLN A 95 12.91 -12.02 -8.31
CA GLN A 95 12.43 -13.37 -8.61
C GLN A 95 11.29 -13.79 -7.66
N HIS A 96 11.40 -13.52 -6.37
CA HIS A 96 10.37 -13.85 -5.38
C HIS A 96 9.14 -12.94 -5.41
N TYR A 97 9.31 -11.68 -5.81
CA TYR A 97 8.25 -10.67 -5.88
C TYR A 97 7.67 -10.51 -7.30
N LYS A 98 8.17 -11.25 -8.29
CA LYS A 98 7.52 -11.39 -9.60
C LYS A 98 6.14 -12.05 -9.39
N LEU A 99 5.12 -11.19 -9.40
CA LEU A 99 3.67 -11.44 -9.49
C LEU A 99 3.00 -11.92 -8.18
N PRO A 100 1.80 -11.41 -7.81
CA PRO A 100 0.80 -10.78 -8.69
C PRO A 100 0.61 -9.29 -8.41
N ASN A 101 0.58 -8.48 -9.47
CA ASN A 101 -0.33 -7.33 -9.57
C ASN A 101 -1.45 -7.77 -10.51
N SER A 102 -2.24 -8.75 -10.08
CA SER A 102 -3.66 -8.44 -10.12
C SER A 102 -3.97 -8.00 -8.70
N PRO A 103 -4.87 -7.02 -8.47
CA PRO A 103 -5.65 -7.10 -7.25
C PRO A 103 -6.17 -8.55 -7.15
N LYS A 104 -6.61 -8.98 -5.98
CA LYS A 104 -7.67 -9.98 -6.01
C LYS A 104 -8.89 -9.34 -6.68
N ALA A 105 -8.86 -9.16 -8.01
CA ALA A 105 -9.93 -9.70 -8.81
C ALA A 105 -9.97 -11.14 -8.31
N VAL A 106 -10.95 -11.42 -7.46
CA VAL A 106 -11.60 -12.70 -7.54
C VAL A 106 -11.91 -12.81 -9.04
N LYS A 107 -11.01 -13.41 -9.81
CA LYS A 107 -11.46 -14.24 -10.90
C LYS A 107 -12.34 -15.20 -10.12
N GLN A 108 -13.64 -15.00 -10.16
CA GLN A 108 -14.50 -16.15 -10.25
C GLN A 108 -14.20 -16.60 -11.68
N PRO A 109 -13.18 -17.45 -11.95
CA PRO A 109 -13.30 -18.22 -13.17
C PRO A 109 -14.59 -19.02 -12.95
N ASP A 110 -15.43 -19.06 -13.97
CA ASP A 110 -16.43 -20.11 -14.12
C ASP A 110 -17.76 -20.03 -13.37
N VAL A 111 -18.21 -18.88 -12.86
CA VAL A 111 -19.65 -18.76 -12.52
C VAL A 111 -20.45 -18.30 -13.75
N LEU A 112 -20.07 -17.19 -14.38
CA LEU A 112 -20.77 -16.68 -15.56
C LEU A 112 -20.72 -17.65 -16.75
N THR A 113 -19.56 -18.29 -16.99
CA THR A 113 -19.42 -19.30 -18.06
C THR A 113 -20.22 -20.57 -17.76
N ALA A 114 -20.30 -20.99 -16.49
CA ALA A 114 -21.09 -22.16 -16.12
C ALA A 114 -22.58 -21.90 -16.24
N VAL A 115 -23.05 -20.72 -15.81
CA VAL A 115 -24.43 -20.27 -15.99
C VAL A 115 -24.80 -20.22 -17.47
N GLN A 116 -23.95 -19.64 -18.32
CA GLN A 116 -24.20 -19.61 -19.77
C GLN A 116 -24.32 -21.01 -20.39
N ARG A 117 -23.46 -21.96 -19.99
CA ARG A 117 -23.54 -23.34 -20.50
C ARG A 117 -24.81 -24.07 -20.04
N GLU A 118 -25.23 -23.84 -18.81
CA GLU A 118 -26.46 -24.42 -18.28
C GLU A 118 -27.69 -23.86 -19.00
N GLU A 119 -27.73 -22.55 -19.25
CA GLU A 119 -28.79 -21.91 -20.04
C GLU A 119 -28.84 -22.43 -21.48
N GLU A 120 -27.68 -22.59 -22.14
CA GLU A 120 -27.60 -23.16 -23.50
C GLU A 120 -28.14 -24.59 -23.56
N GLN A 121 -27.85 -25.41 -22.54
CA GLN A 121 -28.37 -26.78 -22.45
C GLN A 121 -29.89 -26.81 -22.28
N ILE A 122 -30.42 -25.97 -21.39
CA ILE A 122 -31.87 -25.86 -21.16
C ILE A 122 -32.58 -25.39 -22.44
N LEU A 123 -31.99 -24.45 -23.17
CA LEU A 123 -32.57 -23.95 -24.42
C LEU A 123 -32.62 -25.04 -25.49
N LEU A 124 -31.53 -25.80 -25.65
CA LEU A 124 -31.48 -26.92 -26.60
C LEU A 124 -32.52 -28.00 -26.26
N GLU A 125 -32.63 -28.35 -24.98
CA GLU A 125 -33.62 -29.32 -24.52
C GLU A 125 -35.05 -28.83 -24.77
N ALA A 126 -35.34 -27.54 -24.52
CA ALA A 126 -36.65 -26.95 -24.80
C ALA A 126 -36.97 -26.94 -26.30
N MET A 127 -35.98 -26.64 -27.15
CA MET A 127 -36.12 -26.68 -28.61
C MET A 127 -36.37 -28.12 -29.11
N GLU A 128 -35.68 -29.10 -28.55
CA GLU A 128 -35.92 -30.51 -28.87
C GLU A 128 -37.31 -30.95 -28.42
N ARG A 129 -37.75 -30.59 -27.21
CA ARG A 129 -39.11 -30.86 -26.73
C ARG A 129 -40.19 -30.23 -27.62
N LEU A 130 -39.99 -28.99 -28.08
CA LEU A 130 -40.90 -28.34 -29.02
C LEU A 130 -40.89 -29.02 -30.39
N ARG A 131 -39.72 -29.47 -30.86
CA ARG A 131 -39.60 -30.21 -32.13
C ARG A 131 -40.24 -31.59 -32.05
N LEU A 132 -40.20 -32.21 -30.87
CA LEU A 132 -40.76 -33.53 -30.56
C LEU A 132 -42.17 -33.47 -30.00
N ALA A 133 -42.77 -32.29 -29.86
CA ALA A 133 -44.19 -32.11 -29.59
C ALA A 133 -44.91 -31.91 -30.92
N PRO A 134 -45.21 -32.97 -31.69
CA PRO A 134 -46.17 -32.85 -32.77
C PRO A 134 -47.53 -32.55 -32.11
N SER A 135 -48.07 -31.38 -32.42
CA SER A 135 -49.50 -31.07 -32.45
C SER A 135 -50.38 -32.00 -31.61
N GLN A 136 -50.34 -31.82 -30.29
CA GLN A 136 -51.38 -32.31 -29.38
C GLN A 136 -52.23 -31.11 -28.94
N GLU A 137 -52.61 -30.27 -29.90
CA GLU A 137 -53.75 -29.38 -29.79
C GLU A 137 -54.58 -29.57 -31.07
N GLN A 138 -55.89 -29.66 -30.85
CA GLN A 138 -56.92 -30.31 -31.66
C GLN A 138 -57.17 -29.68 -33.03
#